data_AF-A0A7W1S7Z5-F1
#
_entry.id   AF-A0A7W1S7Z5-F1
#
_cell.length_a   1.000
_cell.length_b   1.000
_cell.length_c   1.000
_cell.angle_alpha   90.00
_cell.angle_beta   90.00
_cell.angle_gamma   90.00
#
_symmetry.space_group_name_H-M   'P 1'
#
loop_
_entity.id
_entity.type
_entity.pdbx_description
1 polymer ?
#
loop_
_entity_poly.entity_id
_entity_poly.type
_entity_poly.pdbx_seq_one_letter_code
_entity_poly.pdbx_strand_id
1 'polypeptide(L)'
;MKSGSIGKDITHVVGIGLVLTVLLTIISIVISVIIRGGLPGSTSASGTPGTIDIQALIPTSVPPTATPTEIPCTAQEWWTAHSAAIGDIFSYARKITLATKVPDIQKAQLALKQWQITFDADATPPCANGVKTAVTNAAKTADDLYNFYSSPTTEQQRAQQTIQLADRMLVIYDEADKLKVDTTADTWLVEAKDYSRADCPVARWYTEQIIGKGYNAFIKTNPKLDITKLTTAQMNDLLKQFRTLQSSLNTDRGTFPACVGQATDYLMSYFKAGGDALNSSLNNDLSSVQGYLTAMPTALNGFYGAIKALDPTIVTR
;
A
#
# COMPACT_ATOMS: atom_id res chain seq x y z
N MET A 1 3.61 -3.33 65.20
CA MET A 1 4.85 -2.69 64.70
C MET A 1 4.45 -1.69 63.62
N LYS A 2 4.98 -0.46 63.72
CA LYS A 2 4.73 0.68 62.83
C LYS A 2 5.48 0.56 61.50
N SER A 3 5.04 1.39 60.54
CA SER A 3 5.77 1.96 59.37
C SER A 3 5.67 1.16 58.05
N GLY A 4 5.38 1.75 56.88
CA GLY A 4 5.19 3.15 56.53
C GLY A 4 4.75 3.35 55.06
N SER A 5 3.93 4.39 54.85
CA SER A 5 3.85 5.31 53.70
C SER A 5 4.10 4.79 52.28
N ILE A 6 3.03 4.47 51.53
CA ILE A 6 2.98 4.52 50.05
C ILE A 6 1.99 5.60 49.55
N GLY A 7 1.10 6.09 50.43
CA GLY A 7 0.05 7.07 50.09
C GLY A 7 0.52 8.52 49.87
N LYS A 8 1.84 8.81 49.92
CA LYS A 8 2.37 10.17 49.77
C LYS A 8 3.13 10.42 48.45
N ASP A 9 3.42 9.37 47.67
CA ASP A 9 4.15 9.48 46.40
C ASP A 9 3.24 9.56 45.17
N ILE A 10 2.00 9.06 45.25
CA ILE A 10 1.07 9.09 44.12
C ILE A 10 0.51 10.50 43.87
N THR A 11 0.41 11.34 44.89
CA THR A 11 -0.09 12.73 44.75
C THR A 11 0.97 13.72 44.25
N HIS A 12 2.27 13.45 44.42
CA HIS A 12 3.33 14.33 43.88
C HIS A 12 3.63 14.08 42.40
N VAL A 13 3.51 12.83 41.92
CA VAL A 13 3.76 12.51 40.49
C VAL A 13 2.60 12.98 39.59
N VAL A 14 1.37 12.96 40.09
CA VAL A 14 0.21 13.48 39.36
C VAL A 14 0.15 15.02 39.36
N GLY A 15 0.70 15.68 40.39
CA GLY A 15 0.72 17.15 40.50
C GLY A 15 1.74 17.83 39.57
N ILE A 16 2.87 17.19 39.25
CA ILE A 16 3.92 17.79 38.40
C ILE A 16 3.67 17.53 36.91
N GLY A 17 3.09 16.37 36.57
CA GLY A 17 2.76 16.03 35.18
C GLY A 17 1.71 16.95 34.55
N LEU A 18 0.76 17.46 35.35
CA LEU A 18 -0.33 18.33 34.85
C LEU A 18 0.08 19.80 34.69
N VAL A 19 1.08 20.27 35.44
CA VAL A 19 1.59 21.66 35.36
C VAL A 19 2.43 21.88 34.11
N LEU A 20 3.13 20.84 33.62
CA LEU A 20 3.87 20.88 32.36
C LEU A 20 2.97 20.86 31.11
N THR A 21 1.82 20.18 31.17
CA THR A 21 0.85 20.16 30.05
C THR A 21 0.13 21.50 29.86
N VAL A 22 -0.09 22.25 30.95
CA VAL A 22 -0.74 23.58 30.91
C VAL A 22 0.24 24.68 30.48
N LEU A 23 1.53 24.61 30.84
CA LEU A 23 2.52 25.60 30.39
C LEU A 23 2.80 25.52 28.87
N LEU A 24 2.78 24.31 28.28
CA LEU A 24 2.97 24.14 26.82
C LEU A 24 1.77 24.59 25.98
N THR A 25 0.56 24.61 26.56
CA THR A 25 -0.63 25.16 25.89
C THR A 25 -0.66 26.69 25.89
N ILE A 26 -0.03 27.35 26.87
CA ILE A 26 0.00 28.82 26.96
C ILE A 26 1.02 29.45 25.98
N ILE A 27 2.13 28.78 25.66
CA ILE A 27 3.12 29.29 24.69
C ILE A 27 2.59 29.23 23.24
N SER A 28 1.68 28.31 22.93
CA SER A 28 1.09 28.21 21.57
C SER A 28 0.00 29.27 21.28
N ILE A 29 -0.47 30.01 22.29
CA ILE A 29 -1.49 31.07 22.10
C ILE A 29 -0.86 32.46 21.89
N VAL A 30 0.43 32.64 22.22
CA VAL A 30 1.11 33.94 22.10
C VAL A 30 1.61 34.24 20.67
N ILE A 31 1.73 33.24 19.78
CA ILE A 31 2.16 33.47 18.39
C ILE A 31 0.98 33.94 17.49
N SER A 32 -0.27 33.77 17.92
CA SER A 32 -1.45 34.15 17.12
C SER A 32 -1.95 35.60 17.33
N VAL A 33 -1.22 36.45 18.06
CA VAL A 33 -1.64 37.84 18.35
C VAL A 33 -0.67 38.91 17.81
N ILE A 34 0.48 38.55 17.23
CA ILE A 34 1.50 39.53 16.76
C ILE A 34 1.48 39.79 15.23
N ILE A 35 0.68 39.08 14.44
CA ILE A 35 0.47 39.40 13.00
C ILE A 35 -0.97 39.91 12.75
N ARG A 36 -1.45 40.76 13.66
CA ARG A 36 -2.71 41.51 13.49
C ARG A 36 -2.59 42.91 14.10
N GLY A 37 -1.69 43.71 13.55
CA GLY A 37 -1.55 45.12 13.92
C GLY A 37 -0.53 45.85 13.05
N GLY A 38 -1.01 46.59 12.03
CA GLY A 38 -0.17 47.46 11.21
C GLY A 38 -0.84 48.01 9.94
N LEU A 39 -1.87 48.85 10.09
CA LEU A 39 -2.26 49.92 9.13
C LEU A 39 -1.50 51.20 9.53
N PRO A 40 -1.19 52.20 8.65
CA PRO A 40 -2.16 53.05 7.89
C PRO A 40 -1.61 53.49 6.48
N GLY A 41 -2.25 54.18 5.53
CA GLY A 41 -3.42 55.07 5.43
C GLY A 41 -3.03 56.31 4.58
N SER A 42 -3.87 56.75 3.62
CA SER A 42 -3.95 58.11 2.99
C SER A 42 -4.43 58.02 1.51
N THR A 43 -5.71 58.20 1.17
CA THR A 43 -6.50 59.43 0.87
C THR A 43 -6.23 60.13 -0.49
N SER A 44 -7.15 59.90 -1.43
CA SER A 44 -7.86 60.83 -2.34
C SER A 44 -7.28 62.21 -2.70
N ALA A 45 -7.22 62.56 -4.00
CA ALA A 45 -7.99 63.67 -4.62
C ALA A 45 -7.56 63.99 -6.07
N SER A 46 -8.55 64.44 -6.84
CA SER A 46 -8.61 64.86 -8.25
C SER A 46 -7.97 66.21 -8.57
N GLY A 47 -7.47 66.37 -9.81
CA GLY A 47 -7.18 67.67 -10.46
C GLY A 47 -6.96 67.52 -11.97
N THR A 48 -7.72 68.28 -12.77
CA THR A 48 -7.88 68.26 -14.23
C THR A 48 -6.70 68.94 -15.00
N PRO A 49 -6.71 69.06 -16.35
CA PRO A 49 -5.71 68.47 -17.26
C PRO A 49 -4.67 69.48 -17.80
N GLY A 50 -3.39 69.07 -17.83
CA GLY A 50 -2.30 69.83 -18.44
C GLY A 50 -1.71 69.10 -19.64
N THR A 51 -1.88 69.68 -20.82
CA THR A 51 -1.04 69.59 -22.04
C THR A 51 -0.14 68.35 -22.16
N ILE A 52 -0.58 67.34 -22.92
CA ILE A 52 0.31 66.26 -23.35
C ILE A 52 1.12 66.75 -24.56
N ASP A 53 2.41 66.91 -24.33
CA ASP A 53 3.44 67.12 -25.34
C ASP A 53 3.52 65.87 -26.24
N ILE A 54 3.23 66.06 -27.53
CA ILE A 54 3.14 64.97 -28.54
C ILE A 54 4.55 64.46 -28.91
N GLN A 55 5.63 65.02 -28.34
CA GLN A 55 7.00 64.54 -28.57
C GLN A 55 7.51 63.44 -27.61
N ALA A 56 6.70 62.95 -26.66
CA ALA A 56 7.03 61.76 -25.86
C ALA A 56 6.44 60.43 -26.41
N LEU A 57 5.79 60.47 -27.59
CA LEU A 57 5.07 59.34 -28.21
C LEU A 57 5.94 58.36 -29.00
N ILE A 58 7.25 58.29 -28.72
CA ILE A 58 8.09 57.19 -29.19
C ILE A 58 8.58 56.40 -27.95
N PRO A 59 7.85 55.37 -27.51
CA PRO A 59 8.44 54.38 -26.64
C PRO A 59 9.46 53.60 -27.47
N THR A 60 10.73 53.89 -27.22
CA THR A 60 11.88 53.02 -27.51
C THR A 60 11.52 51.57 -27.20
N SER A 61 11.85 50.65 -28.11
CA SER A 61 11.65 49.21 -27.96
C SER A 61 12.02 48.75 -26.55
N VAL A 62 11.03 48.19 -25.85
CA VAL A 62 11.24 47.51 -24.57
C VAL A 62 12.34 46.46 -24.78
N PRO A 63 13.37 46.35 -23.92
CA PRO A 63 14.30 45.24 -23.99
C PRO A 63 13.49 43.93 -23.98
N PRO A 64 13.92 42.86 -24.67
CA PRO A 64 13.21 41.60 -24.60
C PRO A 64 13.01 41.26 -23.12
N THR A 65 11.75 41.17 -22.70
CA THR A 65 11.36 40.65 -21.39
C THR A 65 12.14 39.37 -21.22
N ALA A 66 12.97 39.31 -20.16
CA ALA A 66 13.67 38.08 -19.81
C ALA A 66 12.65 36.96 -19.91
N THR A 67 12.89 36.00 -20.82
CA THR A 67 12.17 34.73 -20.83
C THR A 67 12.16 34.28 -19.37
N PRO A 68 11.00 33.98 -18.75
CA PRO A 68 10.99 33.57 -17.36
C PRO A 68 12.00 32.45 -17.26
N THR A 69 13.14 32.72 -16.62
CA THR A 69 14.13 31.70 -16.27
C THR A 69 13.29 30.69 -15.52
N GLU A 70 13.04 29.53 -16.12
CA GLU A 70 12.36 28.43 -15.45
C GLU A 70 13.08 28.30 -14.11
N ILE A 71 12.40 28.68 -13.03
CA ILE A 71 12.95 28.49 -11.70
C ILE A 71 13.24 27.00 -11.65
N PRO A 72 14.52 26.57 -11.52
CA PRO A 72 14.85 25.17 -11.57
C PRO A 72 14.01 24.50 -10.49
N CYS A 73 13.21 23.53 -10.92
CA CYS A 73 12.35 22.79 -10.03
C CYS A 73 13.26 22.07 -9.03
N THR A 74 13.27 22.49 -7.76
CA THR A 74 14.02 21.86 -6.67
C THR A 74 13.41 20.51 -6.25
N ALA A 75 12.74 19.81 -7.17
CA ALA A 75 12.11 18.52 -6.91
C ALA A 75 13.12 17.45 -6.50
N GLN A 76 14.34 17.44 -7.05
CA GLN A 76 15.36 16.48 -6.62
C GLN A 76 15.79 16.72 -5.17
N GLU A 77 16.05 17.98 -4.81
CA GLU A 77 16.44 18.35 -3.45
C GLU A 77 15.31 18.06 -2.46
N TRP A 78 14.09 18.43 -2.82
CA TRP A 78 12.90 18.13 -2.04
C TRP A 78 12.71 16.62 -1.89
N TRP A 79 12.78 15.84 -2.97
CA TRP A 79 12.64 14.39 -2.92
C TRP A 79 13.69 13.75 -2.03
N THR A 80 14.97 14.13 -2.20
CA THR A 80 16.09 13.61 -1.40
C THR A 80 15.92 13.89 0.10
N ALA A 81 15.30 15.01 0.48
CA ALA A 81 15.03 15.34 1.88
C ALA A 81 13.91 14.49 2.51
N HIS A 82 13.01 13.89 1.71
CA HIS A 82 11.82 13.21 2.21
C HIS A 82 11.79 11.70 1.91
N SER A 83 12.46 11.22 0.86
CA SER A 83 12.27 9.87 0.32
C SER A 83 12.57 8.76 1.33
N ALA A 84 13.57 8.96 2.19
CA ALA A 84 13.92 8.01 3.25
C ALA A 84 12.81 7.86 4.29
N ALA A 85 12.29 8.98 4.81
CA ALA A 85 11.21 8.96 5.81
C ALA A 85 9.90 8.41 5.22
N ILE A 86 9.60 8.77 3.96
CA ILE A 86 8.49 8.18 3.20
C ILE A 86 8.66 6.65 3.09
N GLY A 87 9.87 6.24 2.70
CA GLY A 87 10.22 4.84 2.52
C GLY A 87 10.07 4.00 3.77
N ASP A 88 10.50 4.51 4.93
CA ASP A 88 10.34 3.82 6.21
C ASP A 88 8.87 3.52 6.50
N ILE A 89 7.99 4.53 6.37
CA ILE A 89 6.56 4.41 6.64
C ILE A 89 5.90 3.37 5.74
N PHE A 90 6.13 3.42 4.43
CA PHE A 90 5.51 2.50 3.50
C PHE A 90 6.12 1.09 3.54
N SER A 91 7.41 0.97 3.86
CA SER A 91 8.05 -0.33 4.06
C SER A 91 7.44 -1.08 5.24
N TYR A 92 7.10 -0.39 6.34
CA TYR A 92 6.37 -1.01 7.45
C TYR A 92 4.96 -1.43 7.03
N ALA A 93 4.22 -0.55 6.34
CA ALA A 93 2.86 -0.85 5.91
C ALA A 93 2.78 -2.10 5.02
N ARG A 94 3.73 -2.26 4.07
CA ARG A 94 3.81 -3.42 3.18
C ARG A 94 4.19 -4.73 3.89
N LYS A 95 4.86 -4.66 5.05
CA LYS A 95 5.31 -5.85 5.81
C LYS A 95 4.27 -6.39 6.78
N ILE A 96 3.11 -5.76 6.90
CA ILE A 96 2.05 -6.20 7.82
C ILE A 96 1.42 -7.49 7.33
N THR A 97 1.25 -8.43 8.24
CA THR A 97 0.64 -9.73 8.00
C THR A 97 -0.37 -10.03 9.12
N LEU A 98 -1.12 -11.13 8.99
CA LEU A 98 -1.94 -11.64 10.10
C LEU A 98 -1.16 -11.97 11.36
N ALA A 99 0.09 -12.39 11.20
CA ALA A 99 0.94 -12.75 12.32
C ALA A 99 1.49 -11.50 13.04
N THR A 100 1.37 -10.31 12.42
CA THR A 100 1.76 -9.05 13.03
C THR A 100 0.83 -8.77 14.22
N LYS A 101 1.43 -8.55 15.39
CA LYS A 101 0.64 -8.35 16.61
C LYS A 101 -0.06 -6.99 16.56
N VAL A 102 -1.31 -6.94 17.06
CA VAL A 102 -2.11 -5.69 17.10
C VAL A 102 -1.36 -4.50 17.71
N PRO A 103 -0.61 -4.64 18.82
CA PRO A 103 0.19 -3.51 19.34
C PRO A 103 1.25 -2.99 18.37
N ASP A 104 1.86 -3.86 17.55
CA ASP A 104 2.86 -3.44 16.55
C ASP A 104 2.19 -2.69 15.39
N ILE A 105 0.99 -3.12 14.98
CA ILE A 105 0.15 -2.44 13.98
C ILE A 105 -0.23 -1.05 14.49
N GLN A 106 -0.69 -0.93 15.73
CA GLN A 106 -1.05 0.35 16.35
C GLN A 106 0.15 1.29 16.50
N LYS A 107 1.33 0.75 16.83
CA LYS A 107 2.58 1.52 16.89
C LYS A 107 2.97 2.07 15.52
N ALA A 108 2.90 1.25 14.48
CA ALA A 108 3.20 1.67 13.12
C ALA A 108 2.17 2.68 12.58
N GLN A 109 0.90 2.51 12.93
CA GLN A 109 -0.16 3.48 12.64
C GLN A 109 0.09 4.83 13.31
N LEU A 110 0.51 4.83 14.57
CA LEU A 110 0.85 6.08 15.27
C LEU A 110 2.03 6.79 14.62
N ALA A 111 3.07 6.04 14.22
CA ALA A 111 4.22 6.59 13.50
C ALA A 111 3.81 7.22 12.15
N LEU A 112 2.95 6.53 11.39
CA LEU A 112 2.37 7.07 10.16
C LEU A 112 1.65 8.40 10.42
N LYS A 113 0.76 8.46 11.42
CA LYS A 113 0.00 9.67 11.74
C LYS A 113 0.89 10.83 12.20
N GLN A 114 1.91 10.54 13.00
CA GLN A 114 2.87 11.57 13.43
C GLN A 114 3.67 12.12 12.25
N TRP A 115 4.16 11.24 11.38
CA TRP A 115 4.88 11.65 10.17
C TRP A 115 3.99 12.43 9.20
N GLN A 116 2.72 12.03 9.01
CA GLN A 116 1.76 12.75 8.17
C GLN A 116 1.58 14.21 8.61
N ILE A 117 1.48 14.47 9.92
CA ILE A 117 1.33 15.84 10.45
C ILE A 117 2.48 16.73 10.00
N THR A 118 3.73 16.23 10.10
CA THR A 118 4.90 17.00 9.68
C THR A 118 5.00 17.11 8.16
N PHE A 119 4.76 16.01 7.44
CA PHE A 119 4.88 15.95 5.98
C PHE A 119 3.86 16.86 5.27
N ASP A 120 2.62 16.88 5.74
CA ASP A 120 1.57 17.73 5.15
C ASP A 120 1.86 19.22 5.40
N ALA A 121 2.47 19.56 6.54
CA ALA A 121 2.87 20.93 6.88
C ALA A 121 4.12 21.43 6.13
N ASP A 122 4.99 20.52 5.67
CA ASP A 122 6.24 20.89 5.01
C ASP A 122 6.01 21.61 3.67
N ALA A 123 6.82 22.65 3.43
CA ALA A 123 6.79 23.39 2.19
C ALA A 123 7.18 22.47 1.01
N THR A 124 6.47 22.60 -0.10
CA THR A 124 6.72 21.80 -1.32
C THR A 124 6.79 22.74 -2.51
N PRO A 125 7.83 22.62 -3.37
CA PRO A 125 7.89 23.44 -4.56
C PRO A 125 6.71 23.10 -5.48
N PRO A 126 6.11 24.07 -6.20
CA PRO A 126 4.90 23.83 -6.99
C PRO A 126 5.00 22.64 -7.97
N CYS A 127 6.18 22.38 -8.51
CA CYS A 127 6.44 21.27 -9.40
C CYS A 127 6.35 19.88 -8.73
N ALA A 128 6.61 19.78 -7.42
CA ALA A 128 6.53 18.52 -6.67
C ALA A 128 5.16 18.27 -6.02
N ASN A 129 4.17 19.15 -6.23
CA ASN A 129 2.82 18.99 -5.67
C ASN A 129 2.14 17.67 -6.08
N GLY A 130 2.40 17.19 -7.30
CA GLY A 130 1.92 15.88 -7.78
C GLY A 130 2.45 14.74 -6.91
N VAL A 131 3.77 14.73 -6.67
CA VAL A 131 4.43 13.73 -5.82
C VAL A 131 3.92 13.82 -4.38
N LYS A 132 3.84 15.02 -3.79
CA LYS A 132 3.30 15.19 -2.43
C LYS A 132 1.89 14.64 -2.31
N THR A 133 1.03 14.96 -3.27
CA THR A 133 -0.36 14.47 -3.30
C THR A 133 -0.41 12.94 -3.42
N ALA A 134 0.43 12.34 -4.25
CA ALA A 134 0.53 10.88 -4.36
C ALA A 134 0.96 10.24 -3.04
N VAL A 135 1.96 10.81 -2.37
CA VAL A 135 2.44 10.35 -1.06
C VAL A 135 1.35 10.45 0.00
N THR A 136 0.66 11.59 0.13
CA THR A 136 -0.44 11.77 1.09
C THR A 136 -1.59 10.80 0.82
N ASN A 137 -1.92 10.52 -0.44
CA ASN A 137 -2.95 9.54 -0.80
C ASN A 137 -2.55 8.10 -0.43
N ALA A 138 -1.31 7.70 -0.71
CA ALA A 138 -0.80 6.39 -0.30
C ALA A 138 -0.76 6.26 1.23
N ALA A 139 -0.41 7.34 1.93
CA ALA A 139 -0.38 7.39 3.39
C ALA A 139 -1.79 7.17 3.98
N LYS A 140 -2.83 7.74 3.36
CA LYS A 140 -4.23 7.45 3.74
C LYS A 140 -4.57 5.98 3.54
N THR A 141 -4.20 5.37 2.41
CA THR A 141 -4.43 3.95 2.17
C THR A 141 -3.64 3.05 3.14
N ALA A 142 -2.45 3.47 3.58
CA ALA A 142 -1.72 2.78 4.64
C ALA A 142 -2.48 2.87 5.99
N ASP A 143 -3.06 4.02 6.35
CA ASP A 143 -3.89 4.14 7.56
C ASP A 143 -5.13 3.24 7.49
N ASP A 144 -5.81 3.22 6.34
CA ASP A 144 -6.95 2.32 6.09
C ASP A 144 -6.54 0.84 6.27
N LEU A 145 -5.36 0.46 5.77
CA LEU A 145 -4.79 -0.88 5.96
C LEU A 145 -4.53 -1.18 7.45
N TYR A 146 -3.92 -0.27 8.21
CA TYR A 146 -3.71 -0.46 9.66
C TYR A 146 -5.03 -0.66 10.42
N ASN A 147 -6.04 0.15 10.10
CA ASN A 147 -7.38 0.02 10.67
C ASN A 147 -8.00 -1.35 10.33
N PHE A 148 -7.82 -1.79 9.08
CA PHE A 148 -8.34 -3.07 8.60
C PHE A 148 -7.73 -4.26 9.34
N TYR A 149 -6.40 -4.28 9.52
CA TYR A 149 -5.70 -5.37 10.21
C TYR A 149 -5.88 -5.34 11.75
N SER A 150 -6.43 -4.28 12.31
CA SER A 150 -6.77 -4.20 13.73
C SER A 150 -8.06 -4.98 14.09
N SER A 151 -8.75 -5.56 13.10
CA SER A 151 -9.95 -6.38 13.26
C SER A 151 -9.78 -7.78 12.64
N PRO A 152 -10.62 -8.78 12.99
CA PRO A 152 -10.63 -10.07 12.31
C PRO A 152 -10.99 -9.92 10.83
N THR A 153 -10.11 -10.34 9.94
CA THR A 153 -10.27 -10.20 8.48
C THR A 153 -9.92 -11.51 7.77
N THR A 154 -10.32 -11.67 6.50
CA THR A 154 -9.95 -12.83 5.68
C THR A 154 -8.68 -12.58 4.86
N GLU A 155 -8.02 -13.65 4.37
CA GLU A 155 -6.81 -13.51 3.54
C GLU A 155 -7.11 -12.76 2.23
N GLN A 156 -8.29 -12.99 1.68
CA GLN A 156 -8.79 -12.34 0.46
C GLN A 156 -8.91 -10.83 0.64
N GLN A 157 -9.52 -10.40 1.75
CA GLN A 157 -9.69 -8.97 2.01
C GLN A 157 -8.34 -8.27 2.22
N ARG A 158 -7.40 -8.93 2.89
CA ARG A 158 -6.04 -8.42 3.07
C ARG A 158 -5.25 -8.32 1.77
N ALA A 159 -5.40 -9.30 0.87
CA ALA A 159 -4.81 -9.24 -0.45
C ALA A 159 -5.27 -7.99 -1.19
N GLN A 160 -6.58 -7.68 -1.15
CA GLN A 160 -7.13 -6.46 -1.74
C GLN A 160 -6.51 -5.18 -1.15
N GLN A 161 -6.37 -5.09 0.18
CA GLN A 161 -5.73 -3.94 0.83
C GLN A 161 -4.25 -3.79 0.42
N THR A 162 -3.54 -4.90 0.28
CA THR A 162 -2.13 -4.92 -0.15
C THR A 162 -1.99 -4.41 -1.58
N ILE A 163 -2.88 -4.84 -2.48
CA ILE A 163 -2.91 -4.38 -3.88
C ILE A 163 -3.24 -2.89 -3.94
N GLN A 164 -4.24 -2.42 -3.17
CA GLN A 164 -4.61 -1.00 -3.12
C GLN A 164 -3.45 -0.12 -2.67
N LEU A 165 -2.71 -0.53 -1.63
CA LEU A 165 -1.53 0.20 -1.18
C LEU A 165 -0.45 0.22 -2.26
N ALA A 166 -0.15 -0.93 -2.89
CA ALA A 166 0.83 -1.02 -3.96
C ALA A 166 0.47 -0.13 -5.16
N ASP A 167 -0.80 -0.11 -5.57
CA ASP A 167 -1.30 0.75 -6.64
C ASP A 167 -1.14 2.24 -6.30
N ARG A 168 -1.35 2.64 -5.05
CA ARG A 168 -1.11 4.02 -4.62
C ARG A 168 0.36 4.38 -4.57
N MET A 169 1.21 3.46 -4.13
CA MET A 169 2.67 3.66 -4.14
C MET A 169 3.23 3.74 -5.56
N LEU A 170 2.65 3.01 -6.52
CA LEU A 170 3.01 3.10 -7.93
C LEU A 170 2.78 4.50 -8.50
N VAL A 171 1.71 5.19 -8.06
CA VAL A 171 1.47 6.58 -8.46
C VAL A 171 2.58 7.51 -7.94
N ILE A 172 3.15 7.24 -6.76
CA ILE A 172 4.31 8.00 -6.27
C ILE A 172 5.49 7.86 -7.25
N TYR A 173 5.75 6.62 -7.72
CA TYR A 173 6.78 6.36 -8.72
C TYR A 173 6.50 7.15 -10.01
N ASP A 174 5.26 7.11 -10.50
CA ASP A 174 4.89 7.80 -11.74
C ASP A 174 5.05 9.32 -11.64
N GLU A 175 4.63 9.93 -10.53
CA GLU A 175 4.80 11.37 -10.33
C GLU A 175 6.27 11.75 -10.17
N ALA A 176 7.07 10.91 -9.51
CA ALA A 176 8.52 11.10 -9.38
C ALA A 176 9.22 11.00 -10.74
N ASP A 177 8.87 10.00 -11.54
CA ASP A 177 9.43 9.75 -12.88
C ASP A 177 9.12 10.90 -13.86
N LYS A 178 7.91 11.48 -13.81
CA LYS A 178 7.56 12.68 -14.59
C LYS A 178 8.49 13.86 -14.32
N LEU A 179 8.96 14.00 -13.09
CA LEU A 179 9.91 15.04 -12.68
C LEU A 179 11.36 14.65 -12.93
N LYS A 180 11.61 13.43 -13.42
CA LYS A 180 12.94 12.85 -13.63
C LYS A 180 13.80 12.89 -12.37
N VAL A 181 13.19 12.75 -11.20
CA VAL A 181 13.97 12.64 -9.96
C VAL A 181 14.66 11.28 -9.93
N ASP A 182 15.90 11.28 -9.46
CA ASP A 182 16.66 10.06 -9.24
C ASP A 182 16.05 9.30 -8.05
N THR A 183 15.46 8.15 -8.35
CA THR A 183 14.84 7.23 -7.38
C THR A 183 15.62 5.92 -7.25
N THR A 184 16.84 5.85 -7.81
CA THR A 184 17.61 4.60 -7.91
C THR A 184 18.01 4.06 -6.53
N ALA A 185 18.17 4.95 -5.54
CA ALA A 185 18.43 4.58 -4.14
C ALA A 185 17.16 4.21 -3.35
N ASP A 186 15.97 4.53 -3.86
CA ASP A 186 14.69 4.32 -3.18
C ASP A 186 14.16 2.90 -3.44
N THR A 187 14.80 1.92 -2.80
CA THR A 187 14.46 0.49 -2.96
C THR A 187 12.96 0.23 -2.73
N TRP A 188 12.34 0.91 -1.76
CA TRP A 188 10.91 0.78 -1.46
C TRP A 188 10.00 1.17 -2.64
N LEU A 189 10.44 2.12 -3.46
CA LEU A 189 9.70 2.63 -4.61
C LEU A 189 9.92 1.73 -5.83
N VAL A 190 11.15 1.25 -6.02
CA VAL A 190 11.50 0.24 -7.02
C VAL A 190 10.69 -1.05 -6.79
N GLU A 191 10.64 -1.54 -5.55
CA GLU A 191 9.85 -2.73 -5.21
C GLU A 191 8.35 -2.54 -5.47
N ALA A 192 7.79 -1.34 -5.25
CA ALA A 192 6.38 -1.06 -5.51
C ALA A 192 6.07 -1.05 -7.02
N LYS A 193 7.00 -0.50 -7.82
CA LYS A 193 6.96 -0.60 -9.28
C LYS A 193 7.05 -2.06 -9.72
N ASP A 194 8.06 -2.79 -9.28
CA ASP A 194 8.32 -4.15 -9.75
C ASP A 194 7.18 -5.10 -9.38
N TYR A 195 6.60 -4.94 -8.19
CA TYR A 195 5.39 -5.66 -7.80
C TYR A 195 4.26 -5.47 -8.83
N SER A 196 4.12 -4.29 -9.42
CA SER A 196 3.01 -3.96 -10.31
C SER A 196 3.31 -4.08 -11.81
N ARG A 197 4.56 -3.86 -12.22
CA ARG A 197 4.96 -3.63 -13.61
C ARG A 197 6.23 -4.39 -14.04
N ALA A 198 6.78 -5.29 -13.21
CA ALA A 198 7.85 -6.16 -13.68
C ALA A 198 7.40 -6.97 -14.89
N ASP A 199 8.35 -7.42 -15.72
CA ASP A 199 8.09 -8.34 -16.84
C ASP A 199 7.34 -9.59 -16.38
N CYS A 200 7.59 -10.01 -15.15
CA CYS A 200 6.87 -11.07 -14.45
C CYS A 200 6.39 -10.58 -13.07
N PRO A 201 5.18 -10.00 -12.95
CA PRO A 201 4.66 -9.50 -11.68
C PRO A 201 4.05 -10.65 -10.86
N VAL A 202 4.83 -11.72 -10.62
CA VAL A 202 4.37 -12.96 -10.00
C VAL A 202 3.82 -12.74 -8.59
N ALA A 203 4.45 -11.88 -7.79
CA ALA A 203 3.98 -11.54 -6.44
C ALA A 203 2.58 -10.92 -6.46
N ARG A 204 2.33 -9.98 -7.39
CA ARG A 204 1.01 -9.37 -7.58
C ARG A 204 0.01 -10.36 -8.12
N TRP A 205 0.37 -11.13 -9.16
CA TRP A 205 -0.51 -12.18 -9.69
C TRP A 205 -0.90 -13.19 -8.60
N TYR A 206 0.03 -13.63 -7.76
CA TYR A 206 -0.24 -14.56 -6.67
C TYR A 206 -1.19 -13.94 -5.64
N THR A 207 -0.96 -12.68 -5.27
CA THR A 207 -1.81 -11.95 -4.33
C THR A 207 -3.23 -11.75 -4.88
N GLU A 208 -3.37 -11.32 -6.13
CA GLU A 208 -4.66 -11.08 -6.78
C GLU A 208 -5.43 -12.37 -7.05
N GLN A 209 -4.78 -13.32 -7.73
CA GLN A 209 -5.45 -14.51 -8.21
C GLN A 209 -5.51 -15.54 -7.09
N ILE A 210 -4.37 -15.96 -6.55
CA ILE A 210 -4.30 -17.12 -5.66
C ILE A 210 -4.88 -16.80 -4.27
N ILE A 211 -4.48 -15.67 -3.69
CA ILE A 211 -5.01 -15.25 -2.39
C ILE A 211 -6.37 -14.57 -2.56
N GLY A 212 -6.46 -13.54 -3.40
CA GLY A 212 -7.64 -12.69 -3.56
C GLY A 212 -8.89 -13.44 -4.01
N LYS A 213 -8.77 -14.43 -4.90
CA LYS A 213 -9.90 -15.28 -5.33
C LYS A 213 -10.11 -16.52 -4.46
N GLY A 214 -9.31 -16.70 -3.41
CA GLY A 214 -9.51 -17.74 -2.40
C GLY A 214 -9.00 -19.13 -2.76
N TYR A 215 -8.25 -19.29 -3.86
CA TYR A 215 -7.60 -20.58 -4.17
C TYR A 215 -6.67 -21.01 -3.02
N ASN A 216 -5.92 -20.09 -2.42
CA ASN A 216 -5.03 -20.37 -1.29
C ASN A 216 -5.77 -21.02 -0.11
N ALA A 217 -6.90 -20.42 0.30
CA ALA A 217 -7.71 -20.92 1.41
C ALA A 217 -8.29 -22.31 1.11
N PHE A 218 -8.76 -22.53 -0.11
CA PHE A 218 -9.26 -23.83 -0.55
C PHE A 218 -8.15 -24.90 -0.54
N ILE A 219 -6.98 -24.59 -1.10
CA ILE A 219 -5.83 -25.51 -1.17
C ILE A 219 -5.33 -25.86 0.24
N LYS A 220 -5.23 -24.89 1.15
CA LYS A 220 -4.84 -25.14 2.55
C LYS A 220 -5.82 -26.07 3.28
N THR A 221 -7.10 -25.99 2.95
CA THR A 221 -8.15 -26.85 3.53
C THR A 221 -8.15 -28.24 2.91
N ASN A 222 -7.80 -28.35 1.63
CA ASN A 222 -7.90 -29.60 0.85
C ASN A 222 -6.59 -30.00 0.16
N PRO A 223 -5.41 -29.98 0.83
CA PRO A 223 -4.12 -30.20 0.16
C PRO A 223 -3.98 -31.63 -0.39
N LYS A 224 -4.79 -32.54 0.14
CA LYS A 224 -4.98 -33.93 -0.29
C LYS A 224 -6.43 -34.33 -0.01
N LEU A 225 -6.92 -35.31 -0.74
CA LEU A 225 -8.22 -35.91 -0.49
C LEU A 225 -8.06 -37.24 0.23
N ASP A 226 -8.88 -37.44 1.27
CA ASP A 226 -9.08 -38.73 1.91
C ASP A 226 -10.53 -39.15 1.69
N ILE A 227 -10.76 -39.77 0.54
CA ILE A 227 -12.11 -40.08 0.06
C ILE A 227 -12.83 -41.06 1.02
N THR A 228 -12.07 -41.88 1.75
CA THR A 228 -12.61 -42.83 2.73
C THR A 228 -13.29 -42.15 3.92
N LYS A 229 -13.00 -40.87 4.16
CA LYS A 229 -13.57 -40.06 5.24
C LYS A 229 -14.67 -39.11 4.79
N LEU A 230 -15.06 -39.17 3.52
CA LEU A 230 -16.07 -38.29 2.96
C LEU A 230 -17.38 -39.05 2.73
N THR A 231 -18.47 -38.43 3.15
CA THR A 231 -19.81 -38.85 2.73
C THR A 231 -20.06 -38.50 1.27
N THR A 232 -21.03 -39.16 0.64
CA THR A 232 -21.48 -38.83 -0.72
C THR A 232 -21.86 -37.36 -0.90
N ALA A 233 -22.50 -36.76 0.11
CA ALA A 233 -22.85 -35.34 0.07
C ALA A 233 -21.60 -34.44 0.07
N GLN A 234 -20.63 -34.72 0.95
CA GLN A 234 -19.36 -33.97 0.99
C GLN A 234 -18.54 -34.13 -0.29
N MET A 235 -18.52 -35.34 -0.88
CA MET A 235 -17.86 -35.57 -2.15
C MET A 235 -18.48 -34.77 -3.30
N ASN A 236 -19.81 -34.71 -3.39
CA ASN A 236 -20.50 -33.92 -4.41
C ASN A 236 -20.24 -32.41 -4.25
N ASP A 237 -20.23 -31.91 -3.01
CA ASP A 237 -19.94 -30.51 -2.75
C ASP A 237 -18.49 -30.15 -3.13
N LEU A 238 -17.51 -30.94 -2.68
CA LEU A 238 -16.12 -30.75 -3.05
C LEU A 238 -15.91 -30.86 -4.56
N LEU A 239 -16.55 -31.82 -5.23
CA LEU A 239 -16.47 -31.98 -6.69
C LEU A 239 -16.92 -30.71 -7.40
N LYS A 240 -18.02 -30.10 -6.94
CA LYS A 240 -18.51 -28.83 -7.47
C LYS A 240 -17.50 -27.71 -7.24
N GLN A 241 -16.90 -27.62 -6.04
CA GLN A 241 -15.87 -26.62 -5.74
C GLN A 241 -14.63 -26.79 -6.64
N PHE A 242 -14.09 -28.01 -6.76
CA PHE A 242 -12.96 -28.32 -7.65
C PHE A 242 -13.22 -27.90 -9.10
N ARG A 243 -14.40 -28.26 -9.65
CA ARG A 243 -14.78 -27.88 -11.03
C ARG A 243 -14.96 -26.37 -11.19
N THR A 244 -15.54 -25.71 -10.19
CA THR A 244 -15.76 -24.25 -10.22
C THR A 244 -14.43 -23.51 -10.24
N LEU A 245 -13.50 -23.89 -9.35
CA LEU A 245 -12.16 -23.29 -9.28
C LEU A 245 -11.35 -23.58 -10.54
N GLN A 246 -11.41 -24.82 -11.05
CA GLN A 246 -10.77 -25.16 -12.33
C GLN A 246 -11.31 -24.32 -13.48
N SER A 247 -12.63 -24.17 -13.57
CA SER A 247 -13.27 -23.38 -14.62
C SER A 247 -12.92 -21.90 -14.51
N SER A 248 -12.94 -21.32 -13.30
CA SER A 248 -12.53 -19.93 -13.08
C SER A 248 -11.08 -19.73 -13.51
N LEU A 249 -10.17 -20.60 -13.06
CA LEU A 249 -8.75 -20.52 -13.40
C LEU A 249 -8.54 -20.62 -14.92
N ASN A 250 -9.26 -21.53 -15.58
CA ASN A 250 -9.18 -21.69 -17.03
C ASN A 250 -9.76 -20.51 -17.81
N THR A 251 -10.77 -19.81 -17.29
CA THR A 251 -11.27 -18.56 -17.87
C THR A 251 -10.24 -17.46 -17.72
N ASP A 252 -9.64 -17.34 -16.54
CA ASP A 252 -8.73 -16.26 -16.20
C ASP A 252 -7.35 -16.40 -16.87
N ARG A 253 -6.91 -17.64 -17.17
CA ARG A 253 -5.55 -17.96 -17.67
C ARG A 253 -5.11 -17.12 -18.87
N GLY A 254 -6.05 -16.69 -19.72
CA GLY A 254 -5.76 -15.90 -20.92
C GLY A 254 -5.27 -14.48 -20.60
N THR A 255 -5.48 -14.01 -19.37
CA THR A 255 -5.07 -12.68 -18.90
C THR A 255 -3.83 -12.73 -18.00
N PHE A 256 -3.30 -13.92 -17.73
CA PHE A 256 -2.14 -14.07 -16.83
C PHE A 256 -0.83 -13.72 -17.54
N PRO A 257 0.17 -13.21 -16.79
CA PRO A 257 1.52 -13.05 -17.31
C PRO A 257 2.07 -14.38 -17.85
N ALA A 258 2.76 -14.35 -18.99
CA ALA A 258 3.27 -15.57 -19.63
C ALA A 258 4.18 -16.40 -18.69
N CYS A 259 4.94 -15.72 -17.82
CA CYS A 259 5.87 -16.36 -16.89
C CYS A 259 5.18 -17.29 -15.87
N VAL A 260 3.90 -17.07 -15.53
CA VAL A 260 3.17 -17.91 -14.57
C VAL A 260 2.42 -19.08 -15.23
N GLY A 261 2.58 -19.27 -16.55
CA GLY A 261 1.88 -20.30 -17.32
C GLY A 261 2.10 -21.71 -16.76
N GLN A 262 3.35 -22.09 -16.51
CA GLN A 262 3.67 -23.41 -15.96
C GLN A 262 3.06 -23.64 -14.58
N ALA A 263 3.11 -22.64 -13.70
CA ALA A 263 2.48 -22.72 -12.39
C ALA A 263 0.95 -22.90 -12.53
N THR A 264 0.34 -22.14 -13.44
CA THR A 264 -1.10 -22.23 -13.72
C THR A 264 -1.50 -23.61 -14.23
N ASP A 265 -0.72 -24.23 -15.11
CA ASP A 265 -0.97 -25.58 -15.62
C ASP A 265 -0.91 -26.65 -14.53
N TYR A 266 0.06 -26.53 -13.61
CA TYR A 266 0.12 -27.39 -12.42
C TYR A 266 -1.11 -27.21 -11.54
N LEU A 267 -1.54 -25.97 -11.31
CA LEU A 267 -2.71 -25.71 -10.49
C LEU A 267 -4.02 -26.21 -11.15
N MET A 268 -4.15 -26.06 -12.47
CA MET A 268 -5.24 -26.67 -13.23
C MET A 268 -5.23 -28.20 -13.10
N SER A 269 -4.05 -28.82 -13.16
CA SER A 269 -3.89 -30.27 -13.01
C SER A 269 -4.25 -30.74 -11.60
N TYR A 270 -3.92 -29.95 -10.58
CA TYR A 270 -4.36 -30.19 -9.21
C TYR A 270 -5.89 -30.20 -9.10
N PHE A 271 -6.56 -29.17 -9.64
CA PHE A 271 -8.02 -29.12 -9.56
C PHE A 271 -8.68 -30.24 -10.35
N LYS A 272 -8.14 -30.55 -11.54
CA LYS A 272 -8.60 -31.64 -12.39
C LYS A 272 -8.49 -32.98 -11.65
N ALA A 273 -7.31 -33.31 -11.12
CA ALA A 273 -7.08 -34.56 -10.42
C ALA A 273 -7.97 -34.71 -9.18
N GLY A 274 -8.14 -33.64 -8.40
CA GLY A 274 -9.07 -33.65 -7.25
C GLY A 274 -10.52 -33.90 -7.68
N GLY A 275 -10.99 -33.21 -8.73
CA GLY A 275 -12.32 -33.42 -9.31
C GLY A 275 -12.51 -34.83 -9.87
N ASP A 276 -11.53 -35.37 -10.59
CA ASP A 276 -11.60 -36.70 -11.17
C ASP A 276 -11.56 -37.80 -10.11
N ALA A 277 -10.81 -37.62 -9.02
CA ALA A 277 -10.79 -38.55 -7.89
C ALA A 277 -12.19 -38.66 -7.24
N LEU A 278 -12.83 -37.52 -6.96
CA LEU A 278 -14.17 -37.48 -6.37
C LEU A 278 -15.22 -38.05 -7.34
N ASN A 279 -15.16 -37.68 -8.61
CA ASN A 279 -16.08 -38.19 -9.62
C ASN A 279 -15.94 -39.71 -9.80
N SER A 280 -14.71 -40.23 -9.84
CA SER A 280 -14.47 -41.67 -9.96
C SER A 280 -14.99 -42.42 -8.74
N SER A 281 -14.76 -41.90 -7.53
CA SER A 281 -15.29 -42.51 -6.31
C SER A 281 -16.81 -42.51 -6.25
N LEU A 282 -17.47 -41.42 -6.66
CA LEU A 282 -18.94 -41.33 -6.71
C LEU A 282 -19.55 -42.34 -7.70
N ASN A 283 -18.78 -42.75 -8.72
CA ASN A 283 -19.18 -43.73 -9.73
C ASN A 283 -18.61 -45.14 -9.47
N ASN A 284 -18.05 -45.40 -8.28
CA ASN A 284 -17.44 -46.68 -7.88
C ASN A 284 -16.26 -47.17 -8.76
N ASP A 285 -15.57 -46.26 -9.48
CA ASP A 285 -14.32 -46.58 -10.19
C ASP A 285 -13.10 -46.39 -9.28
N LEU A 286 -12.91 -47.35 -8.37
CA LEU A 286 -11.82 -47.32 -7.40
C LEU A 286 -10.43 -47.48 -8.04
N SER A 287 -10.35 -48.03 -9.25
CA SER A 287 -9.09 -48.25 -9.95
C SER A 287 -8.45 -46.93 -10.40
N SER A 288 -9.27 -46.00 -10.91
CA SER A 288 -8.83 -44.67 -11.33
C SER A 288 -8.58 -43.72 -10.15
N VAL A 289 -9.31 -43.89 -9.04
CA VAL A 289 -9.19 -43.06 -7.83
C VAL A 289 -7.74 -42.97 -7.34
N GLN A 290 -7.03 -44.09 -7.23
CA GLN A 290 -5.67 -44.11 -6.70
C GLN A 290 -4.68 -43.32 -7.57
N GLY A 291 -4.85 -43.37 -8.89
CA GLY A 291 -4.05 -42.58 -9.83
C GLY A 291 -4.25 -41.08 -9.61
N TYR A 292 -5.51 -40.64 -9.50
CA TYR A 292 -5.83 -39.23 -9.27
C TYR A 292 -5.39 -38.73 -7.89
N LEU A 293 -5.53 -39.55 -6.84
CA LEU A 293 -5.03 -39.23 -5.50
C LEU A 293 -3.51 -39.10 -5.42
N THR A 294 -2.78 -39.71 -6.37
CA THR A 294 -1.34 -39.53 -6.52
C THR A 294 -1.01 -38.29 -7.37
N ALA A 295 -1.75 -38.07 -8.45
CA ALA A 295 -1.55 -36.93 -9.35
C ALA A 295 -1.84 -35.57 -8.69
N MET A 296 -2.87 -35.49 -7.84
CA MET A 296 -3.29 -34.26 -7.17
C MET A 296 -2.17 -33.60 -6.34
N PRO A 297 -1.58 -34.26 -5.31
CA PRO A 297 -0.50 -33.66 -4.54
C PRO A 297 0.78 -33.45 -5.36
N THR A 298 1.02 -34.28 -6.39
CA THR A 298 2.15 -34.08 -7.32
C THR A 298 2.01 -32.77 -8.08
N ALA A 299 0.84 -32.50 -8.63
CA ALA A 299 0.53 -31.26 -9.32
C ALA A 299 0.61 -30.05 -8.37
N LEU A 300 0.11 -30.16 -7.14
CA LEU A 300 0.21 -29.10 -6.14
C LEU A 300 1.67 -28.77 -5.78
N ASN A 301 2.50 -29.80 -5.61
CA ASN A 301 3.93 -29.61 -5.38
C ASN A 301 4.63 -28.97 -6.59
N GLY A 302 4.24 -29.34 -7.81
CA GLY A 302 4.69 -28.69 -9.05
C GLY A 302 4.34 -27.22 -9.10
N PHE A 303 3.10 -26.86 -8.72
CA PHE A 303 2.66 -25.47 -8.60
C PHE A 303 3.56 -24.67 -7.65
N TYR A 304 3.75 -25.15 -6.42
CA TYR A 304 4.59 -24.45 -5.45
C TYR A 304 6.06 -24.39 -5.87
N GLY A 305 6.58 -25.44 -6.51
CA GLY A 305 7.93 -25.43 -7.07
C GLY A 305 8.11 -24.36 -8.15
N ALA A 306 7.14 -24.25 -9.07
CA ALA A 306 7.16 -23.24 -10.13
C ALA A 306 7.05 -21.82 -9.58
N ILE A 307 6.16 -21.56 -8.62
CA ILE A 307 6.03 -20.24 -8.00
C ILE A 307 7.30 -19.84 -7.25
N LYS A 308 7.87 -20.75 -6.46
CA LYS A 308 9.11 -20.47 -5.71
C LYS A 308 10.32 -20.21 -6.62
N ALA A 309 10.34 -20.80 -7.81
CA ALA A 309 11.38 -20.52 -8.81
C ALA A 309 11.24 -19.12 -9.43
N LEU A 310 10.01 -18.61 -9.55
CA LEU A 310 9.73 -17.26 -10.04
C LEU A 310 9.96 -16.20 -8.96
N ASP A 311 9.56 -16.47 -7.72
CA ASP A 311 9.75 -15.58 -6.58
C ASP A 311 9.98 -16.39 -5.29
N PRO A 312 11.22 -16.45 -4.78
CA PRO A 312 11.57 -17.19 -3.56
C PRO A 312 10.94 -16.63 -2.27
N THR A 313 10.44 -15.40 -2.30
CA THR A 313 9.88 -14.72 -1.13
C THR A 313 8.42 -15.10 -0.88
N ILE A 314 7.74 -15.65 -1.89
CA ILE A 314 6.36 -16.13 -1.74
C ILE A 314 6.36 -17.37 -0.84
N VAL A 315 5.68 -17.24 0.30
CA VAL A 315 5.53 -18.34 1.26
C VAL A 315 4.54 -19.37 0.70
N THR A 316 5.07 -20.51 0.26
CA THR A 316 4.31 -21.65 -0.25
C THR A 316 4.34 -22.80 0.76
N ARG A 317 3.50 -22.73 1.81
CA ARG A 317 3.05 -23.83 2.70
C ARG A 317 2.27 -23.28 3.88
#